data_AF-A0A1J3K0Q8-F1
#
_entry.id   AF-A0A1J3K0Q8-F1
#
_cell.length_a   1.000
_cell.length_b   1.000
_cell.length_c   1.000
_cell.angle_alpha   90.00
_cell.angle_beta   90.00
_cell.angle_gamma   90.00
#
_symmetry.space_group_name_H-M   'P 1'
#
loop_
_entity.id
_entity.type
_entity.pdbx_description
1 polymer ?
#
loop_
_entity_poly.entity_id
_entity_poly.type
_entity_poly.pdbx_seq_one_letter_code
_entity_poly.pdbx_strand_id
1 'polypeptide(L)'
;MDAISWLPDEVLGNILSLLPTKEAASTCILSKKWRYVYRLVDSLELDDTLSLHPGFDKQGRHVFPESFESFVDRTLALQSDSPIKKFSLSCRIGEGNERLQACVCRWISNVAGRGVLEAEIRINPRGIHSLPPRLFSCKTLVKLTIGRQIYIRKPPSYVSLPSLKFLFLDTAPFPFRYLSTVFLPGCPVLEELSVHQMGSVVTPRTISSPTVKRLSVNYDCSQEVCDLISMSFDLPKLVCLDYSDYALAKYGQVSLESLVEAKLDLRPLKSAWLQRPPDLTDLIVGIRHVEILHLSPVSAHLIDSYCRGGLPLFDNLLNLSFGSKNDQGWKLLPKLLKQSPKLQTLIVQDLDGYTSDVSMPRNKVKSLHISGFRGTAQELDQLKSFLGEFESLELVQVDVAQASGITMQARTDLMTLVGVLLPSKCHFKVT
;
A
#
# COMPACT_ATOMS: atom_id res chain seq x y z
N MET A 1 41.29 21.32 20.13
CA MET A 1 40.98 20.58 18.89
C MET A 1 39.83 19.66 19.19
N ASP A 2 38.82 19.63 18.31
CA ASP A 2 37.67 18.75 18.43
C ASP A 2 38.08 17.30 18.13
N ALA A 3 37.70 16.35 18.99
CA ALA A 3 38.00 14.92 18.86
C ALA A 3 37.45 14.34 17.55
N ILE A 4 36.36 14.89 17.03
CA ILE A 4 35.72 14.46 15.77
C ILE A 4 36.63 14.71 14.56
N SER A 5 37.50 15.73 14.60
CA SER A 5 38.37 16.08 13.47
C SER A 5 39.47 15.05 13.19
N TRP A 6 39.71 14.11 14.10
CA TRP A 6 40.68 13.02 13.97
C TRP A 6 40.16 11.80 13.21
N LEU A 7 38.85 11.70 12.98
CA LEU A 7 38.27 10.61 12.22
C LEU A 7 38.65 10.69 10.73
N PRO A 8 38.77 9.54 10.03
CA PRO A 8 38.95 9.51 8.58
C PRO A 8 37.79 10.21 7.85
N ASP A 9 38.08 10.86 6.73
CA ASP A 9 37.09 11.64 5.98
C ASP A 9 35.89 10.80 5.54
N GLU A 10 36.09 9.53 5.19
CA GLU A 10 35.01 8.58 4.84
C GLU A 10 34.06 8.33 6.01
N VAL A 11 34.61 8.19 7.23
CA VAL A 11 33.80 8.01 8.44
C VAL A 11 33.01 9.28 8.72
N LEU A 12 33.64 10.46 8.57
CA LEU A 12 32.96 11.74 8.71
C LEU A 12 31.85 11.92 7.66
N GLY A 13 32.08 11.52 6.41
CA GLY A 13 31.08 11.54 5.34
C GLY A 13 29.87 10.66 5.64
N ASN A 14 30.10 9.46 6.17
CA ASN A 14 29.05 8.56 6.62
C ASN A 14 28.25 9.15 7.78
N ILE A 15 28.93 9.75 8.79
CA ILE A 15 28.26 10.44 9.90
C ILE A 15 27.39 11.59 9.38
N LEU A 16 27.91 12.43 8.47
CA LEU A 16 27.15 13.52 7.88
C LEU A 16 25.95 13.03 7.06
N SER A 17 26.04 11.85 6.43
CA SER A 17 24.93 11.25 5.66
C SER A 17 23.76 10.77 6.55
N LEU A 18 23.99 10.66 7.86
CA LEU A 18 22.94 10.36 8.85
C LEU A 18 22.27 11.61 9.41
N LEU A 19 22.84 12.80 9.16
CA LEU A 19 22.27 14.06 9.60
C LEU A 19 21.26 14.60 8.57
N PRO A 20 20.30 15.44 9.00
CA PRO A 20 19.50 16.22 8.07
C PRO A 20 20.41 17.01 7.12
N THR A 21 20.10 17.02 5.82
CA THR A 21 20.95 17.61 4.79
C THR A 21 21.32 19.07 5.08
N LYS A 22 20.41 19.84 5.68
CA LYS A 22 20.67 21.23 6.10
C LYS A 22 21.76 21.34 7.16
N GLU A 23 21.75 20.44 8.14
CA GLU A 23 22.77 20.40 9.20
C GLU A 23 24.11 19.95 8.64
N ALA A 24 24.11 18.87 7.84
CA ALA A 24 25.29 18.38 7.15
C ALA A 24 25.93 19.47 6.27
N ALA A 25 25.13 20.20 5.49
CA ALA A 25 25.60 21.30 4.64
C ALA A 25 26.15 22.48 5.47
N SER A 26 25.59 22.74 6.66
CA SER A 26 26.04 23.82 7.54
C SER A 26 27.45 23.59 8.09
N THR A 27 27.88 22.33 8.22
CA THR A 27 29.26 21.99 8.64
C THR A 27 30.32 22.53 7.67
N CYS A 28 29.98 22.76 6.40
CA CYS A 28 30.87 23.35 5.38
C CYS A 28 31.37 24.77 5.72
N ILE A 29 30.71 25.44 6.67
CA ILE A 29 31.09 26.77 7.16
C ILE A 29 32.26 26.67 8.15
N LEU A 30 32.39 25.55 8.86
CA LEU A 30 33.35 25.37 9.95
C LEU A 30 34.81 25.36 9.46
N SER A 31 35.09 24.72 8.32
CA SER A 31 36.44 24.75 7.71
C SER A 31 36.44 24.26 6.26
N LYS A 32 37.58 24.44 5.56
CA LYS A 32 37.79 23.87 4.21
C LYS A 32 37.75 22.34 4.20
N LYS A 33 38.18 21.67 5.29
CA LYS A 33 38.14 20.20 5.44
C LYS A 33 36.70 19.70 5.36
N TRP A 34 35.79 20.32 6.10
CA TRP A 34 34.38 19.92 6.13
C TRP A 34 33.69 20.08 4.77
N ARG A 35 34.13 21.01 3.92
CA ARG A 35 33.64 21.10 2.52
C ARG A 35 34.05 19.90 1.67
N TYR A 36 35.24 19.34 1.90
CA TYR A 36 35.70 18.13 1.21
C TYR A 36 34.94 16.90 1.75
N VAL A 37 34.82 16.78 3.07
CA VAL A 37 34.06 15.71 3.72
C VAL A 37 32.60 15.70 3.25
N TYR A 38 31.96 16.87 3.10
CA TYR A 38 30.58 16.95 2.63
C TYR A 38 30.37 16.36 1.22
N ARG A 39 31.40 16.28 0.38
CA ARG A 39 31.31 15.60 -0.93
C ARG A 39 31.06 14.11 -0.80
N LEU A 40 31.46 13.51 0.33
CA LEU A 40 31.27 12.10 0.64
C LEU A 40 29.86 11.82 1.17
N VAL A 41 29.04 12.86 1.41
CA VAL A 41 27.64 12.68 1.76
C VAL A 41 26.91 12.09 0.56
N ASP A 42 26.30 10.92 0.75
CA ASP A 42 25.62 10.19 -0.31
C ASP A 42 24.09 10.13 -0.16
N SER A 43 23.54 10.76 0.89
CA SER A 43 22.11 10.83 1.20
C SER A 43 21.60 12.27 1.20
N LEU A 44 20.81 12.59 0.17
CA LEU A 44 20.01 13.78 -0.09
C LEU A 44 18.62 13.78 0.55
N GLU A 45 18.28 14.63 1.52
CA GLU A 45 16.89 14.90 1.92
C GLU A 45 16.57 16.41 1.83
N LEU A 46 15.72 16.76 0.87
CA LEU A 46 15.38 18.15 0.53
C LEU A 46 13.87 18.33 0.62
N ASP A 47 13.40 19.06 1.62
CA ASP A 47 11.97 19.33 1.84
C ASP A 47 11.70 20.84 2.01
N ASP A 48 10.83 21.39 1.17
CA ASP A 48 10.46 22.81 1.19
C ASP A 48 9.58 23.21 2.39
N THR A 49 8.96 22.25 3.07
CA THR A 49 8.12 22.46 4.25
C THR A 49 8.93 22.70 5.52
N LEU A 50 10.15 22.18 5.59
CA LEU A 50 11.09 22.42 6.70
C LEU A 50 11.61 23.87 6.76
N SER A 51 11.28 24.66 5.73
CA SER A 51 11.64 26.08 5.62
C SER A 51 10.50 27.03 6.02
N LEU A 52 9.35 26.51 6.48
CA LEU A 52 8.18 27.32 6.82
C LEU A 52 8.11 27.64 8.31
N HIS A 53 7.82 28.90 8.63
CA HIS A 53 7.16 29.24 9.89
C HIS A 53 5.71 28.69 9.87
N PRO A 54 5.24 28.04 10.94
CA PRO A 54 3.87 27.54 11.03
C PRO A 54 2.94 28.74 11.24
N GLY A 55 2.43 29.32 10.15
CA GLY A 55 1.60 30.53 10.29
C GLY A 55 0.72 30.95 9.12
N PHE A 56 0.97 30.54 7.87
CA PHE A 56 0.24 31.17 6.76
C PHE A 56 -0.36 30.21 5.71
N ASP A 57 -1.67 30.43 5.54
CA ASP A 57 -2.57 30.14 4.43
C ASP A 57 -3.14 28.72 4.21
N LYS A 58 -4.42 28.63 4.58
CA LYS A 58 -5.40 27.57 4.25
C LYS A 58 -5.78 27.52 2.76
N GLN A 59 -5.11 28.27 1.87
CA GLN A 59 -5.44 28.39 0.44
C GLN A 59 -4.44 27.71 -0.52
N GLY A 60 -3.37 27.07 -0.02
CA GLY A 60 -2.50 26.18 -0.80
C GLY A 60 -1.74 26.79 -2.00
N ARG A 61 -1.67 28.11 -2.13
CA ARG A 61 -0.98 28.84 -3.23
C ARG A 61 0.54 28.93 -3.05
N HIS A 62 1.12 28.15 -2.14
CA HIS A 62 2.52 28.28 -1.75
C HIS A 62 3.42 27.47 -2.69
N VAL A 63 4.30 28.14 -3.41
CA VAL A 63 5.44 27.52 -4.13
C VAL A 63 6.67 27.51 -3.23
N PHE A 64 7.65 26.65 -3.49
CA PHE A 64 8.89 26.71 -2.70
C PHE A 64 9.60 28.07 -2.87
N PRO A 65 10.20 28.63 -1.80
CA PRO A 65 10.83 29.94 -1.84
C PRO A 65 12.17 29.91 -2.58
N GLU A 66 12.64 31.07 -3.06
CA GLU A 66 13.96 31.18 -3.71
C GLU A 66 15.13 30.79 -2.79
N SER A 67 14.96 30.94 -1.47
CA SER A 67 15.93 30.45 -0.49
C SER A 67 16.08 28.93 -0.51
N PHE A 68 14.99 28.19 -0.75
CA PHE A 68 15.03 26.75 -0.95
C PHE A 68 15.74 26.41 -2.26
N GLU A 69 15.42 27.10 -3.35
CA GLU A 69 16.11 26.92 -4.63
C GLU A 69 17.62 27.10 -4.52
N SER A 70 18.03 28.23 -3.91
CA SER A 70 19.44 28.56 -3.67
C SER A 70 20.12 27.52 -2.77
N PHE A 71 19.43 27.03 -1.75
CA PHE A 71 19.93 25.98 -0.87
C PHE A 71 20.17 24.66 -1.62
N VAL A 72 19.21 24.22 -2.43
CA VAL A 72 19.33 22.99 -3.23
C VAL A 72 20.48 23.12 -4.23
N ASP A 73 20.54 24.24 -4.97
CA ASP A 73 21.61 24.49 -5.93
C ASP A 73 22.98 24.51 -5.29
N ARG A 74 23.13 25.20 -4.16
CA ARG A 74 24.38 25.24 -3.41
C ARG A 74 24.75 23.85 -2.87
N THR A 75 23.79 23.09 -2.38
CA THR A 75 24.00 21.74 -1.85
C THR A 75 24.52 20.80 -2.93
N LEU A 76 23.86 20.76 -4.09
CA LEU A 76 24.28 19.93 -5.22
C LEU A 76 25.63 20.38 -5.81
N ALA A 77 25.93 21.68 -5.78
CA ALA A 77 27.21 22.24 -6.19
C ALA A 77 28.36 21.89 -5.22
N LEU A 78 28.10 21.90 -3.90
CA LEU A 78 29.08 21.52 -2.89
C LEU A 78 29.54 20.06 -3.05
N GLN A 79 28.63 19.17 -3.44
CA GLN A 79 28.94 17.77 -3.72
C GLN A 79 29.73 17.54 -5.03
N SER A 80 29.83 18.55 -5.91
CA SER A 80 30.46 18.40 -7.24
C SER A 80 29.89 17.20 -8.01
N ASP A 81 30.71 16.30 -8.55
CA ASP A 81 30.26 15.11 -9.30
C ASP A 81 30.22 13.83 -8.44
N SER A 82 30.23 13.98 -7.12
CA SER A 82 30.25 12.84 -6.19
C SER A 82 28.96 12.02 -6.30
N PRO A 83 29.03 10.68 -6.22
CA PRO A 83 27.86 9.82 -6.29
C PRO A 83 26.85 10.16 -5.20
N ILE A 84 25.57 10.23 -5.56
CA ILE A 84 24.47 10.36 -4.61
C ILE A 84 23.76 9.01 -4.60
N LYS A 85 23.78 8.28 -3.48
CA LYS A 85 23.11 6.97 -3.38
C LYS A 85 21.62 7.12 -3.12
N LYS A 86 21.24 8.02 -2.21
CA LYS A 86 19.84 8.25 -1.81
C LYS A 86 19.47 9.71 -2.03
N PHE A 87 18.29 9.93 -2.58
CA PHE A 87 17.78 11.27 -2.85
C PHE A 87 16.28 11.32 -2.59
N SER A 88 15.86 12.21 -1.70
CA SER A 88 14.47 12.55 -1.45
C SER A 88 14.25 14.04 -1.70
N LEU A 89 13.27 14.36 -2.54
CA LEU A 89 12.85 15.72 -2.86
C LEU A 89 11.36 15.86 -2.63
N SER A 90 10.99 16.75 -1.72
CA SER A 90 9.62 17.16 -1.41
C SER A 90 9.52 18.66 -1.64
N CYS A 91 8.73 19.07 -2.64
CA CYS A 91 8.57 20.49 -2.95
C CYS A 91 7.17 20.82 -3.47
N ARG A 92 6.74 22.07 -3.29
CA ARG A 92 5.50 22.60 -3.88
C ARG A 92 5.81 23.46 -5.10
N ILE A 93 5.18 23.12 -6.23
CA ILE A 93 5.25 23.91 -7.46
C ILE A 93 3.84 24.45 -7.74
N GLY A 94 3.77 25.70 -8.21
CA GLY A 94 2.51 26.33 -8.59
C GLY A 94 2.09 25.89 -10.00
N GLU A 95 0.80 25.92 -10.27
CA GLU A 95 0.26 25.58 -11.58
C GLU A 95 0.85 26.47 -12.68
N GLY A 96 1.31 25.85 -13.77
CA GLY A 96 1.89 26.57 -14.91
C GLY A 96 3.25 27.25 -14.64
N ASN A 97 3.90 26.98 -13.50
CA ASN A 97 5.20 27.57 -13.19
C ASN A 97 6.36 26.83 -13.88
N GLU A 98 6.56 27.13 -15.17
CA GLU A 98 7.59 26.50 -16.00
C GLU A 98 9.02 26.70 -15.46
N ARG A 99 9.33 27.85 -14.85
CA ARG A 99 10.65 28.11 -14.23
C ARG A 99 10.94 27.09 -13.15
N LEU A 100 10.05 26.96 -12.16
CA LEU A 100 10.28 26.07 -11.02
C LEU A 100 10.26 24.61 -11.46
N GLN A 101 9.42 24.26 -12.44
CA GLN A 101 9.45 22.94 -13.07
C GLN A 101 10.81 22.64 -13.74
N ALA A 102 11.37 23.60 -14.47
CA ALA A 102 12.69 23.47 -15.07
C ALA A 102 13.79 23.31 -14.01
N CYS A 103 13.73 24.05 -12.90
CA CYS A 103 14.66 23.91 -11.77
C CYS A 103 14.59 22.50 -11.15
N VAL A 104 13.39 21.99 -10.88
CA VAL A 104 13.21 20.64 -10.34
C VAL A 104 13.66 19.56 -11.34
N CYS A 105 13.35 19.72 -12.62
CA CYS A 105 13.85 18.82 -13.68
C CYS A 105 15.38 18.80 -13.74
N ARG A 106 16.03 19.95 -13.57
CA ARG A 106 17.49 20.07 -13.55
C ARG A 106 18.09 19.35 -12.34
N TRP A 107 17.51 19.50 -11.15
CA TRP A 107 17.95 18.79 -9.95
C TRP A 107 17.86 17.28 -10.10
N ILE A 108 16.69 16.78 -10.53
CA ILE A 108 16.47 15.35 -10.72
C ILE A 108 17.39 14.79 -11.82
N SER A 109 17.58 15.53 -12.92
CA SER A 109 18.50 15.11 -13.99
C SER A 109 19.95 15.04 -13.53
N ASN A 110 20.38 15.98 -12.70
CA ASN A 110 21.72 15.99 -12.13
C ASN A 110 21.94 14.75 -11.25
N VAL A 111 21.04 14.50 -10.30
CA VAL A 111 21.10 13.33 -9.40
C VAL A 111 21.05 12.02 -10.18
N ALA A 112 20.15 11.89 -11.16
CA ALA A 112 20.09 10.71 -12.02
C ALA A 112 21.39 10.51 -12.83
N GLY A 113 22.03 11.60 -13.25
CA GLY A 113 23.33 11.57 -13.92
C GLY A 113 24.48 11.08 -13.06
N ARG A 114 24.35 11.15 -11.73
CA ARG A 114 25.36 10.71 -10.75
C ARG A 114 25.16 9.26 -10.30
N GLY A 115 24.22 8.52 -10.90
CA GLY A 115 24.02 7.10 -10.61
C GLY A 115 23.28 6.81 -9.31
N VAL A 116 22.19 7.54 -9.06
CA VAL A 116 21.36 7.34 -7.87
C VAL A 116 20.81 5.92 -7.74
N LEU A 117 20.77 5.39 -6.51
CA LEU A 117 20.26 4.05 -6.18
C LEU A 117 18.80 4.13 -5.69
N GLU A 118 18.48 5.09 -4.84
CA GLU A 118 17.14 5.30 -4.31
C GLU A 118 16.71 6.74 -4.55
N ALA A 119 15.59 6.93 -5.26
CA ALA A 119 15.04 8.25 -5.53
C ALA A 119 13.58 8.33 -5.06
N GLU A 120 13.27 9.37 -4.30
CA GLU A 120 11.94 9.69 -3.83
C GLU A 120 11.60 11.12 -4.24
N ILE A 121 10.54 11.28 -5.03
CA ILE A 121 10.18 12.56 -5.64
C ILE A 121 8.71 12.83 -5.34
N ARG A 122 8.44 13.87 -4.54
CA ARG A 122 7.10 14.32 -4.17
C ARG A 122 6.93 15.79 -4.59
N ILE A 123 6.09 16.03 -5.59
CA ILE A 123 5.83 17.39 -6.11
C ILE A 123 4.35 17.69 -5.95
N ASN A 124 4.00 18.57 -5.01
CA ASN A 124 2.61 18.80 -4.59
C ASN A 124 1.89 19.91 -5.41
N PRO A 125 0.55 19.93 -5.48
CA PRO A 125 -0.32 19.16 -6.37
C PRO A 125 -0.93 20.04 -7.48
N ARG A 126 -0.37 21.24 -7.73
CA ARG A 126 -0.99 22.17 -8.68
C ARG A 126 -0.29 22.08 -10.03
N GLY A 127 -0.83 21.24 -10.91
CA GLY A 127 -0.53 21.27 -12.33
C GLY A 127 0.11 20.01 -12.91
N ILE A 128 0.48 20.14 -14.18
CA ILE A 128 1.09 19.06 -14.97
C ILE A 128 2.61 19.14 -14.84
N HIS A 129 3.22 18.05 -14.35
CA HIS A 129 4.65 17.99 -14.11
C HIS A 129 5.32 16.92 -14.96
N SER A 130 6.35 17.32 -15.70
CA SER A 130 7.22 16.39 -16.41
C SER A 130 8.39 15.98 -15.53
N LEU A 131 8.67 14.69 -15.42
CA LEU A 131 9.94 14.20 -14.89
C LEU A 131 10.96 14.06 -16.03
N PRO A 132 12.26 14.30 -15.77
CA PRO A 132 13.26 14.26 -16.83
C PRO A 132 13.49 12.83 -17.36
N PRO A 133 13.69 12.64 -18.68
CA PRO A 133 13.94 11.32 -19.29
C PRO A 133 15.15 10.57 -18.69
N ARG A 134 16.14 11.32 -18.18
CA ARG A 134 17.33 10.75 -17.55
C ARG A 134 17.01 9.93 -16.30
N LEU A 135 15.94 10.29 -15.56
CA LEU A 135 15.48 9.50 -14.42
C LEU A 135 15.03 8.10 -14.87
N PHE A 136 14.30 8.02 -15.98
CA PHE A 136 13.74 6.78 -16.53
C PHE A 136 14.73 5.93 -17.36
N SER A 137 15.98 6.37 -17.46
CA SER A 137 17.09 5.66 -18.11
C SER A 137 18.26 5.40 -17.14
N CYS A 138 18.03 5.62 -15.84
CA CYS A 138 19.02 5.43 -14.80
C CYS A 138 19.27 3.94 -14.54
N LYS A 139 20.46 3.44 -14.91
CA LYS A 139 20.80 2.01 -14.80
C LYS A 139 21.08 1.55 -13.37
N THR A 140 21.37 2.46 -12.47
CA THR A 140 21.73 2.20 -11.07
C THR A 140 20.53 2.23 -10.13
N LEU A 141 19.40 2.78 -10.58
CA LEU A 141 18.22 3.01 -9.75
C LEU A 141 17.58 1.68 -9.35
N VAL A 142 17.54 1.41 -8.04
CA VAL A 142 17.00 0.20 -7.41
C VAL A 142 15.60 0.45 -6.83
N LYS A 143 15.37 1.64 -6.27
CA LYS A 143 14.08 2.04 -5.68
C LYS A 143 13.66 3.41 -6.19
N LEU A 144 12.42 3.49 -6.67
CA LEU A 144 11.82 4.73 -7.15
C LEU A 144 10.46 4.95 -6.48
N THR A 145 10.32 6.07 -5.79
CA THR A 145 9.05 6.55 -5.26
C THR A 145 8.67 7.85 -5.96
N ILE A 146 7.50 7.88 -6.59
CA ILE A 146 6.93 9.08 -7.24
C ILE A 146 5.59 9.36 -6.57
N GLY A 147 5.47 10.53 -5.92
CA GLY A 147 4.32 10.88 -5.08
C GLY A 147 3.66 12.24 -5.38
N ARG A 148 2.43 12.44 -4.88
CA ARG A 148 1.65 13.70 -4.81
C ARG A 148 1.20 14.32 -6.15
N GLN A 149 0.39 13.64 -6.97
CA GLN A 149 -0.27 14.28 -8.13
C GLN A 149 0.66 14.78 -9.25
N ILE A 150 1.75 14.06 -9.51
CA ILE A 150 2.56 14.29 -10.70
C ILE A 150 1.80 13.79 -11.95
N TYR A 151 1.21 14.70 -12.72
CA TYR A 151 0.66 14.36 -14.04
C TYR A 151 1.78 14.32 -15.07
N ILE A 152 2.29 13.12 -15.37
CA ILE A 152 3.25 12.93 -16.46
C ILE A 152 2.49 12.94 -17.79
N ARG A 153 2.38 14.13 -18.40
CA ARG A 153 1.64 14.34 -19.66
C ARG A 153 2.03 13.38 -20.78
N LYS A 154 3.31 13.05 -20.86
CA LYS A 154 3.86 12.06 -21.78
C LYS A 154 5.14 11.50 -21.16
N PRO A 155 5.15 10.24 -20.69
CA PRO A 155 6.41 9.61 -20.34
C PRO A 155 7.30 9.55 -21.59
N PRO A 156 8.63 9.44 -21.43
CA PRO A 156 9.50 9.18 -22.57
C PRO A 156 9.00 7.95 -23.34
N SER A 157 9.22 7.93 -24.66
CA SER A 157 8.80 6.83 -25.52
C SER A 157 9.46 5.49 -25.17
N TYR A 158 10.48 5.51 -24.31
CA TYR A 158 11.24 4.38 -23.85
C TYR A 158 11.65 4.57 -22.38
N VAL A 159 11.49 3.52 -21.58
CA VAL A 159 11.95 3.43 -20.19
C VAL A 159 12.93 2.26 -20.12
N SER A 160 14.06 2.45 -19.43
CA SER A 160 15.07 1.42 -19.19
C SER A 160 15.65 1.59 -17.80
N LEU A 161 15.09 0.84 -16.86
CA LEU A 161 15.47 0.80 -15.45
C LEU A 161 15.88 -0.64 -15.09
N PRO A 162 17.03 -1.13 -15.60
CA PRO A 162 17.42 -2.54 -15.54
C PRO A 162 17.70 -3.05 -14.11
N SER A 163 17.91 -2.16 -13.14
CA SER A 163 18.20 -2.52 -11.74
C SER A 163 17.02 -2.25 -10.80
N LEU A 164 15.89 -1.75 -11.30
CA LEU A 164 14.77 -1.31 -10.47
C LEU A 164 14.00 -2.51 -9.92
N LYS A 165 14.01 -2.63 -8.59
CA LYS A 165 13.34 -3.69 -7.84
C LYS A 165 12.07 -3.23 -7.16
N PHE A 166 12.02 -1.95 -6.76
CA PHE A 166 10.91 -1.39 -5.99
C PHE A 166 10.37 -0.12 -6.67
N LEU A 167 9.09 -0.14 -7.03
CA LEU A 167 8.41 1.00 -7.63
C LEU A 167 7.17 1.36 -6.80
N PHE A 168 7.18 2.56 -6.22
CA PHE A 168 6.07 3.10 -5.45
C PHE A 168 5.50 4.33 -6.17
N LEU A 169 4.25 4.23 -6.59
CA LEU A 169 3.51 5.30 -7.25
C LEU A 169 2.39 5.74 -6.31
N ASP A 170 2.48 6.96 -5.81
CA ASP A 170 1.47 7.58 -4.97
C ASP A 170 0.86 8.78 -5.69
N THR A 171 -0.46 8.70 -5.91
CA THR A 171 -1.30 9.76 -6.46
C THR A 171 -0.79 10.33 -7.79
N ALA A 172 0.02 9.63 -8.58
CA ALA A 172 0.47 10.11 -9.88
C ALA A 172 -0.56 9.76 -10.97
N PRO A 173 -1.32 10.71 -11.54
CA PRO A 173 -2.22 10.44 -12.66
C PRO A 173 -1.40 10.20 -13.95
N PHE A 174 -0.78 9.03 -14.03
CA PHE A 174 -0.35 8.46 -15.28
C PHE A 174 -1.58 7.97 -16.02
N PRO A 175 -1.70 8.20 -17.34
CA PRO A 175 -2.61 7.40 -18.15
C PRO A 175 -2.19 5.93 -18.00
N PHE A 176 -3.06 5.11 -17.39
CA PHE A 176 -2.70 3.77 -16.91
C PHE A 176 -2.12 2.87 -18.01
N ARG A 177 -2.53 3.13 -19.25
CA ARG A 177 -1.95 2.54 -20.46
C ARG A 177 -0.42 2.59 -20.48
N TYR A 178 0.22 3.65 -19.99
CA TYR A 178 1.67 3.77 -20.02
C TYR A 178 2.37 2.97 -18.92
N LEU A 179 1.69 2.70 -17.80
CA LEU A 179 2.23 1.84 -16.77
C LEU A 179 2.51 0.45 -17.37
N SER A 180 1.51 -0.13 -18.03
CA SER A 180 1.63 -1.44 -18.66
C SER A 180 2.43 -1.45 -19.96
N THR A 181 2.26 -0.46 -20.83
CA THR A 181 2.89 -0.50 -22.17
C THR A 181 4.32 0.02 -22.21
N VAL A 182 4.74 0.83 -21.24
CA VAL A 182 6.06 1.50 -21.28
C VAL A 182 6.87 1.25 -20.01
N PHE A 183 6.30 1.49 -18.83
CA PHE A 183 7.05 1.43 -17.57
C PHE A 183 7.42 0.01 -17.15
N LEU A 184 6.44 -0.88 -16.98
CA LEU A 184 6.68 -2.24 -16.51
C LEU A 184 7.61 -3.03 -17.47
N PRO A 185 7.47 -2.94 -18.81
CA PRO A 185 8.41 -3.56 -19.75
C PRO A 185 9.84 -3.02 -19.62
N GLY A 186 10.00 -1.76 -19.22
CA GLY A 186 11.29 -1.12 -18.99
C GLY A 186 11.97 -1.51 -17.67
N CYS A 187 11.30 -2.28 -16.79
CA CYS A 187 11.77 -2.66 -15.46
C CYS A 187 11.87 -4.20 -15.35
N PRO A 188 12.86 -4.84 -16.00
CA PRO A 188 12.91 -6.30 -16.17
C PRO A 188 13.18 -7.09 -14.88
N VAL A 189 13.52 -6.44 -13.76
CA VAL A 189 13.82 -7.09 -12.47
C VAL A 189 12.90 -6.60 -11.34
N LEU A 190 11.77 -5.99 -11.69
CA LEU A 190 10.84 -5.41 -10.71
C LEU A 190 10.26 -6.50 -9.81
N GLU A 191 10.44 -6.38 -8.50
CA GLU A 191 9.99 -7.35 -7.50
C GLU A 191 8.73 -6.86 -6.76
N GLU A 192 8.64 -5.55 -6.49
CA GLU A 192 7.55 -4.94 -5.74
C GLU A 192 7.01 -3.69 -6.44
N LEU A 193 5.69 -3.67 -6.61
CA LEU A 193 4.94 -2.58 -7.21
C LEU A 193 3.84 -2.13 -6.24
N SER A 194 3.83 -0.83 -5.93
CA SER A 194 2.73 -0.19 -5.23
C SER A 194 2.12 0.90 -6.09
N VAL A 195 0.81 0.85 -6.28
CA VAL A 195 0.04 1.85 -7.03
C VAL A 195 -1.07 2.37 -6.14
N HIS A 196 -0.89 3.58 -5.63
CA HIS A 196 -1.94 4.34 -4.97
C HIS A 196 -2.39 5.47 -5.89
N GLN A 197 -3.69 5.56 -6.16
CA GLN A 197 -4.23 6.58 -7.04
C GLN A 197 -5.52 7.16 -6.45
N MET A 198 -5.59 8.49 -6.46
CA MET A 198 -6.78 9.27 -6.14
C MET A 198 -7.20 10.10 -7.36
N GLY A 199 -8.51 10.34 -7.53
CA GLY A 199 -9.05 11.24 -8.56
C GLY A 199 -9.49 10.56 -9.86
N SER A 200 -9.77 11.34 -10.90
CA SER A 200 -10.38 10.85 -12.14
C SER A 200 -9.36 10.58 -13.25
N VAL A 201 -9.09 9.29 -13.53
CA VAL A 201 -8.61 8.88 -14.86
C VAL A 201 -9.38 7.64 -15.28
N VAL A 202 -10.18 7.79 -16.35
CA VAL A 202 -10.95 6.71 -16.97
C VAL A 202 -10.08 6.01 -18.01
N THR A 203 -9.46 4.89 -17.63
CA THR A 203 -8.87 3.93 -18.58
C THR A 203 -8.98 2.52 -18.01
N PRO A 204 -9.15 1.48 -18.85
CA PRO A 204 -8.97 0.09 -18.41
C PRO A 204 -7.61 -0.05 -17.71
N ARG A 205 -7.62 -0.72 -16.57
CA ARG A 205 -6.46 -0.91 -15.72
C ARG A 205 -5.90 -2.31 -15.96
N THR A 206 -4.77 -2.42 -16.64
CA THR A 206 -4.08 -3.70 -16.87
C THR A 206 -2.70 -3.67 -16.22
N ILE A 207 -2.40 -4.58 -15.30
CA ILE A 207 -1.08 -4.74 -14.72
C ILE A 207 -0.53 -6.09 -15.18
N SER A 208 0.51 -6.05 -16.02
CA SER A 208 1.21 -7.23 -16.53
C SER A 208 2.70 -7.12 -16.23
N SER A 209 3.27 -8.15 -15.63
CA SER A 209 4.71 -8.24 -15.37
C SER A 209 5.13 -9.70 -15.09
N PRO A 210 6.22 -10.18 -15.70
CA PRO A 210 6.71 -11.54 -15.46
C PRO A 210 7.56 -11.68 -14.18
N THR A 211 7.86 -10.59 -13.47
CA THR A 211 8.82 -10.59 -12.34
C THR A 211 8.25 -10.15 -11.00
N VAL A 212 7.16 -9.37 -11.00
CA VAL A 212 6.58 -8.81 -9.77
C VAL A 212 6.10 -9.94 -8.85
N LYS A 213 6.54 -9.89 -7.59
CA LYS A 213 6.19 -10.83 -6.51
C LYS A 213 5.23 -10.23 -5.49
N ARG A 214 5.28 -8.91 -5.31
CA ARG A 214 4.41 -8.18 -4.37
C ARG A 214 3.71 -7.03 -5.11
N LEU A 215 2.39 -6.99 -5.01
CA LEU A 215 1.56 -5.94 -5.59
C LEU A 215 0.67 -5.34 -4.51
N SER A 216 0.74 -4.02 -4.37
CA SER A 216 -0.22 -3.23 -3.60
C SER A 216 -0.93 -2.25 -4.51
N VAL A 217 -2.26 -2.25 -4.49
CA VAL A 217 -3.10 -1.41 -5.34
C VAL A 217 -4.16 -0.76 -4.46
N ASN A 218 -4.25 0.56 -4.49
CA ASN A 218 -5.28 1.32 -3.79
C ASN A 218 -5.83 2.44 -4.69
N TYR A 219 -7.03 2.23 -5.21
CA TYR A 219 -7.74 3.18 -6.06
C TYR A 219 -8.87 3.86 -5.31
N ASP A 220 -8.79 5.17 -5.10
CA ASP A 220 -9.89 5.97 -4.54
C ASP A 220 -10.42 6.99 -5.54
N CYS A 221 -11.28 6.52 -6.45
CA CYS A 221 -11.78 7.26 -7.61
C CYS A 221 -13.32 7.33 -7.64
N SER A 222 -13.97 7.72 -6.53
CA SER A 222 -15.45 7.64 -6.38
C SER A 222 -16.28 8.42 -7.40
N GLN A 223 -15.73 9.47 -8.03
CA GLN A 223 -16.52 10.47 -8.77
C GLN A 223 -16.82 10.12 -10.23
N GLU A 224 -16.11 9.18 -10.86
CA GLU A 224 -16.24 8.92 -12.32
C GLU A 224 -16.07 7.44 -12.74
N VAL A 225 -16.32 6.48 -11.85
CA VAL A 225 -16.34 5.06 -12.29
C VAL A 225 -17.59 4.81 -13.12
N CYS A 226 -17.38 4.35 -14.35
CA CYS A 226 -18.40 3.91 -15.30
C CYS A 226 -18.15 2.45 -15.72
N ASP A 227 -19.12 1.83 -16.38
CA ASP A 227 -19.08 0.42 -16.80
C ASP A 227 -17.92 0.04 -17.73
N LEU A 228 -17.20 1.04 -18.27
CA LEU A 228 -16.05 0.84 -19.15
C LEU A 228 -14.76 0.55 -18.35
N ILE A 229 -14.74 0.82 -17.05
CA ILE A 229 -13.58 0.55 -16.21
C ILE A 229 -13.53 -0.95 -15.92
N SER A 230 -12.40 -1.55 -16.26
CA SER A 230 -12.10 -2.95 -15.96
C SER A 230 -10.70 -3.08 -15.41
N MET A 231 -10.47 -4.11 -14.62
CA MET A 231 -9.17 -4.47 -14.08
C MET A 231 -8.68 -5.78 -14.69
N SER A 232 -7.40 -5.90 -14.99
CA SER A 232 -6.77 -7.16 -15.44
C SER A 232 -5.39 -7.32 -14.82
N PHE A 233 -5.09 -8.55 -14.41
CA PHE A 233 -3.83 -8.96 -13.81
C PHE A 233 -3.21 -10.07 -14.65
N ASP A 234 -1.96 -9.88 -15.04
CA ASP A 234 -1.14 -10.91 -15.69
C ASP A 234 0.21 -10.95 -14.99
N LEU A 235 0.23 -11.64 -13.84
CA LEU A 235 1.33 -11.63 -12.89
C LEU A 235 1.62 -13.06 -12.43
N PRO A 236 2.20 -13.90 -13.31
CA PRO A 236 2.35 -15.33 -13.05
C PRO A 236 3.24 -15.66 -11.85
N LYS A 237 4.10 -14.74 -11.40
CA LYS A 237 4.99 -14.90 -10.23
C LYS A 237 4.55 -14.12 -8.99
N LEU A 238 3.34 -13.55 -9.00
CA LEU A 238 2.83 -12.80 -7.86
C LEU A 238 2.62 -13.74 -6.67
N VAL A 239 3.13 -13.38 -5.50
CA VAL A 239 3.00 -14.14 -4.25
C VAL A 239 2.06 -13.45 -3.27
N CYS A 240 2.06 -12.10 -3.26
CA CYS A 240 1.25 -11.29 -2.35
C CYS A 240 0.51 -10.20 -3.12
N LEU A 241 -0.81 -10.11 -2.89
CA LEU A 241 -1.69 -9.08 -3.45
C LEU A 241 -2.39 -8.33 -2.30
N ASP A 242 -2.22 -7.02 -2.22
CA ASP A 242 -3.08 -6.12 -1.46
C ASP A 242 -3.87 -5.27 -2.45
N TYR A 243 -5.19 -5.47 -2.54
CA TYR A 243 -6.05 -4.85 -3.54
C TYR A 243 -7.22 -4.12 -2.89
N SER A 244 -7.22 -2.79 -2.99
CA SER A 244 -8.29 -1.91 -2.57
C SER A 244 -8.82 -1.09 -3.75
N ASP A 245 -10.09 -1.30 -4.12
CA ASP A 245 -10.77 -0.60 -5.22
C ASP A 245 -12.29 -0.66 -5.02
N TYR A 246 -13.05 -0.02 -5.90
CA TYR A 246 -14.48 -0.21 -6.03
C TYR A 246 -14.78 -1.55 -6.73
N ALA A 247 -15.91 -2.18 -6.39
CA ALA A 247 -16.38 -3.35 -7.12
C ALA A 247 -16.72 -2.99 -8.58
N LEU A 248 -15.87 -3.41 -9.51
CA LEU A 248 -15.98 -3.08 -10.93
C LEU A 248 -17.00 -3.97 -11.66
N ALA A 249 -17.51 -3.47 -12.79
CA ALA A 249 -18.41 -4.21 -13.68
C ALA A 249 -17.72 -5.37 -14.41
N LYS A 250 -16.38 -5.33 -14.53
CA LYS A 250 -15.62 -6.37 -15.23
C LYS A 250 -14.19 -6.49 -14.70
N TYR A 251 -13.80 -7.71 -14.42
CA TYR A 251 -12.39 -8.11 -14.34
C TYR A 251 -12.09 -8.91 -15.61
N GLY A 252 -11.07 -8.50 -16.36
CA GLY A 252 -10.76 -9.05 -17.68
C GLY A 252 -10.02 -10.39 -17.55
N GLN A 253 -8.70 -10.35 -17.66
CA GLN A 253 -7.86 -11.51 -17.40
C GLN A 253 -7.31 -11.42 -15.98
N VAL A 254 -7.40 -12.49 -15.19
CA VAL A 254 -6.83 -12.57 -13.84
C VAL A 254 -5.95 -13.82 -13.75
N SER A 255 -4.70 -13.67 -14.17
CA SER A 255 -3.67 -14.71 -14.13
C SER A 255 -2.74 -14.49 -12.93
N LEU A 256 -3.00 -15.24 -11.86
CA LEU A 256 -2.36 -15.13 -10.54
C LEU A 256 -1.98 -16.52 -9.98
N GLU A 257 -1.40 -17.38 -10.82
CA GLU A 257 -1.19 -18.80 -10.51
C GLU A 257 -0.27 -19.07 -9.31
N SER A 258 0.71 -18.20 -9.04
CA SER A 258 1.64 -18.34 -7.91
C SER A 258 1.18 -17.63 -6.61
N LEU A 259 -0.04 -17.10 -6.58
CA LEU A 259 -0.51 -16.26 -5.48
C LEU A 259 -0.73 -17.07 -4.20
N VAL A 260 -0.05 -16.65 -3.12
CA VAL A 260 -0.14 -17.30 -1.80
C VAL A 260 -1.03 -16.50 -0.86
N GLU A 261 -0.88 -15.18 -0.87
CA GLU A 261 -1.62 -14.27 0.03
C GLU A 261 -2.38 -13.22 -0.77
N ALA A 262 -3.68 -13.09 -0.50
CA ALA A 262 -4.52 -12.04 -1.05
C ALA A 262 -5.24 -11.28 0.07
N LYS A 263 -5.20 -9.97 -0.01
CA LYS A 263 -5.98 -9.05 0.79
C LYS A 263 -6.87 -8.22 -0.12
N LEU A 264 -8.17 -8.31 0.09
CA LEU A 264 -9.18 -7.60 -0.68
C LEU A 264 -9.91 -6.59 0.20
N ASP A 265 -9.89 -5.33 -0.23
CA ASP A 265 -10.67 -4.23 0.34
C ASP A 265 -11.54 -3.56 -0.73
N LEU A 266 -12.67 -4.18 -1.03
CA LEU A 266 -13.62 -3.75 -2.04
C LEU A 266 -14.64 -2.77 -1.47
N ARG A 267 -14.93 -1.72 -2.22
CA ARG A 267 -15.95 -0.70 -1.89
C ARG A 267 -17.16 -0.78 -2.82
N PRO A 268 -18.37 -0.50 -2.30
CA PRO A 268 -19.56 -0.43 -3.12
C PRO A 268 -19.45 0.76 -4.07
N LEU A 269 -19.77 0.54 -5.34
CA LEU A 269 -19.81 1.62 -6.30
C LEU A 269 -21.20 2.28 -6.29
N LYS A 270 -21.26 3.54 -5.89
CA LYS A 270 -22.49 4.35 -5.88
C LYS A 270 -22.44 5.36 -7.04
N SER A 271 -22.51 4.88 -8.27
CA SER A 271 -22.51 5.75 -9.46
C SER A 271 -23.87 5.68 -10.16
N ALA A 272 -24.49 6.84 -10.39
CA ALA A 272 -25.75 6.95 -11.14
C ALA A 272 -25.61 6.52 -12.63
N TRP A 273 -24.37 6.36 -13.10
CA TRP A 273 -24.02 6.02 -14.48
C TRP A 273 -23.82 4.51 -14.70
N LEU A 274 -23.97 3.69 -13.66
CA LEU A 274 -23.88 2.23 -13.78
C LEU A 274 -25.10 1.69 -14.55
N GLN A 275 -24.88 1.22 -15.77
CA GLN A 275 -25.89 0.44 -16.51
C GLN A 275 -25.74 -1.05 -16.22
N ARG A 276 -24.56 -1.48 -15.74
CA ARG A 276 -24.24 -2.87 -15.40
C ARG A 276 -23.90 -3.02 -13.92
N PRO A 277 -24.47 -4.00 -13.22
CA PRO A 277 -24.06 -4.29 -11.86
C PRO A 277 -22.63 -4.84 -11.84
N PRO A 278 -21.88 -4.64 -10.74
CA PRO A 278 -20.58 -5.26 -10.53
C PRO A 278 -20.57 -6.76 -10.80
N ASP A 279 -19.40 -7.26 -11.16
CA ASP A 279 -19.14 -8.69 -11.33
C ASP A 279 -17.75 -9.01 -10.78
N LEU A 280 -17.71 -9.74 -9.67
CA LEU A 280 -16.46 -10.11 -8.98
C LEU A 280 -15.98 -11.52 -9.35
N THR A 281 -16.71 -12.23 -10.22
CA THR A 281 -16.50 -13.67 -10.48
C THR A 281 -15.07 -13.97 -10.92
N ASP A 282 -14.57 -13.26 -11.94
CA ASP A 282 -13.22 -13.50 -12.48
C ASP A 282 -12.12 -13.12 -11.49
N LEU A 283 -12.34 -12.11 -10.63
CA LEU A 283 -11.39 -11.77 -9.55
C LEU A 283 -11.29 -12.92 -8.54
N ILE A 284 -12.43 -13.43 -8.07
CA ILE A 284 -12.49 -14.48 -7.06
C ILE A 284 -11.97 -15.82 -7.61
N VAL A 285 -12.31 -16.15 -8.85
CA VAL A 285 -11.75 -17.31 -9.56
C VAL A 285 -10.24 -17.18 -9.71
N GLY A 286 -9.75 -15.98 -10.06
CA GLY A 286 -8.32 -15.73 -10.23
C GLY A 286 -7.48 -15.90 -8.96
N ILE A 287 -8.04 -15.66 -7.78
CA ILE A 287 -7.34 -15.83 -6.49
C ILE A 287 -7.62 -17.16 -5.79
N ARG A 288 -8.29 -18.12 -6.44
CA ARG A 288 -8.74 -19.38 -5.79
C ARG A 288 -7.61 -20.25 -5.19
N HIS A 289 -6.36 -20.06 -5.62
CA HIS A 289 -5.22 -20.89 -5.23
C HIS A 289 -4.50 -20.43 -3.95
N VAL A 290 -4.94 -19.32 -3.34
CA VAL A 290 -4.32 -18.73 -2.15
C VAL A 290 -4.34 -19.66 -0.94
N GLU A 291 -3.33 -19.50 -0.09
CA GLU A 291 -3.25 -20.11 1.24
C GLU A 291 -3.78 -19.17 2.33
N ILE A 292 -3.68 -17.86 2.10
CA ILE A 292 -4.09 -16.82 3.03
C ILE A 292 -5.00 -15.82 2.31
N LEU A 293 -6.22 -15.65 2.81
CA LEU A 293 -7.19 -14.70 2.28
C LEU A 293 -7.64 -13.74 3.38
N HIS A 294 -7.47 -12.44 3.16
CA HIS A 294 -8.00 -11.38 3.99
C HIS A 294 -9.09 -10.62 3.26
N LEU A 295 -10.29 -10.60 3.83
CA LEU A 295 -11.42 -9.84 3.32
C LEU A 295 -11.74 -8.70 4.29
N SER A 296 -11.86 -7.48 3.78
CA SER A 296 -12.43 -6.38 4.57
C SER A 296 -13.93 -6.61 4.83
N PRO A 297 -14.52 -6.01 5.88
CA PRO A 297 -15.92 -6.25 6.23
C PRO A 297 -16.92 -5.90 5.12
N VAL A 298 -16.56 -4.94 4.28
CA VAL A 298 -17.38 -4.51 3.14
C VAL A 298 -17.24 -5.47 1.96
N SER A 299 -16.05 -6.06 1.78
CA SER A 299 -15.76 -7.01 0.71
C SER A 299 -16.63 -8.26 0.79
N ALA A 300 -16.88 -8.78 2.00
CA ALA A 300 -17.69 -9.98 2.20
C ALA A 300 -19.10 -9.85 1.60
N HIS A 301 -19.80 -8.77 1.94
CA HIS A 301 -21.12 -8.47 1.38
C HIS A 301 -21.10 -8.33 -0.15
N LEU A 302 -20.06 -7.71 -0.71
CA LEU A 302 -19.96 -7.49 -2.15
C LEU A 302 -19.71 -8.80 -2.91
N ILE A 303 -18.85 -9.67 -2.37
CA ILE A 303 -18.58 -10.98 -2.94
C ILE A 303 -19.84 -11.85 -2.92
N ASP A 304 -20.59 -11.86 -1.82
CA ASP A 304 -21.85 -12.60 -1.74
C ASP A 304 -22.87 -12.14 -2.80
N SER A 305 -22.93 -10.83 -3.03
CA SER A 305 -23.91 -10.21 -3.93
C SER A 305 -23.53 -10.26 -5.41
N TYR A 306 -22.23 -10.20 -5.74
CA TYR A 306 -21.75 -9.97 -7.10
C TYR A 306 -20.84 -11.06 -7.66
N CYS A 307 -20.56 -12.14 -6.91
CA CYS A 307 -19.90 -13.33 -7.46
C CYS A 307 -20.95 -14.26 -8.11
N ARG A 308 -21.10 -14.17 -9.43
CA ARG A 308 -22.10 -14.92 -10.19
C ARG A 308 -21.61 -16.34 -10.42
N GLY A 309 -22.50 -17.33 -10.34
CA GLY A 309 -22.13 -18.74 -10.53
C GLY A 309 -21.54 -19.44 -9.31
N GLY A 310 -21.46 -18.75 -8.17
CA GLY A 310 -20.98 -19.30 -6.90
C GLY A 310 -19.49 -19.10 -6.67
N LEU A 311 -19.04 -19.45 -5.45
CA LEU A 311 -17.63 -19.38 -5.09
C LEU A 311 -16.84 -20.54 -5.71
N PRO A 312 -15.60 -20.31 -6.17
CA PRO A 312 -14.71 -21.38 -6.58
C PRO A 312 -14.28 -22.21 -5.38
N LEU A 313 -13.75 -23.40 -5.65
CA LEU A 313 -13.13 -24.25 -4.65
C LEU A 313 -11.75 -23.70 -4.27
N PHE A 314 -11.55 -23.40 -2.99
CA PHE A 314 -10.31 -22.90 -2.40
C PHE A 314 -9.54 -24.05 -1.77
N ASP A 315 -8.94 -24.91 -2.62
CA ASP A 315 -8.30 -26.16 -2.19
C ASP A 315 -7.04 -25.98 -1.34
N ASN A 316 -6.47 -24.78 -1.32
CA ASN A 316 -5.24 -24.47 -0.60
C ASN A 316 -5.44 -23.52 0.58
N LEU A 317 -6.64 -22.97 0.77
CA LEU A 317 -6.86 -21.95 1.79
C LEU A 317 -6.71 -22.53 3.19
N LEU A 318 -5.74 -22.01 3.94
CA LEU A 318 -5.42 -22.42 5.31
C LEU A 318 -5.87 -21.36 6.33
N ASN A 319 -5.72 -20.08 5.97
CA ASN A 319 -6.01 -18.95 6.84
C ASN A 319 -7.00 -17.99 6.16
N LEU A 320 -8.14 -17.77 6.79
CA LEU A 320 -9.16 -16.81 6.34
C LEU A 320 -9.31 -15.72 7.39
N SER A 321 -9.08 -14.47 7.01
CA SER A 321 -9.53 -13.31 7.76
C SER A 321 -10.78 -12.73 7.13
N PHE A 322 -11.82 -12.61 7.94
CA PHE A 322 -13.17 -12.26 7.53
C PHE A 322 -13.76 -11.25 8.51
N GLY A 323 -14.56 -10.33 8.01
CA GLY A 323 -15.45 -9.50 8.82
C GLY A 323 -16.71 -9.22 8.03
N SER A 324 -17.76 -8.76 8.70
CA SER A 324 -18.95 -8.23 8.05
C SER A 324 -19.64 -7.26 9.00
N LYS A 325 -20.31 -6.24 8.46
CA LYS A 325 -21.13 -5.29 9.24
C LYS A 325 -22.63 -5.50 9.07
N ASN A 326 -23.04 -6.50 8.30
CA ASN A 326 -24.44 -6.82 8.03
C ASN A 326 -24.66 -8.34 7.90
N ASP A 327 -25.92 -8.75 8.04
CA ASP A 327 -26.38 -10.14 7.92
C ASP A 327 -26.00 -10.77 6.57
N GLN A 328 -26.10 -9.98 5.49
CA GLN A 328 -25.83 -10.42 4.13
C GLN A 328 -24.37 -10.84 3.95
N GLY A 329 -23.41 -10.07 4.47
CA GLY A 329 -22.00 -10.44 4.42
C GLY A 329 -21.71 -11.71 5.23
N TRP A 330 -22.39 -11.92 6.35
CA TRP A 330 -22.26 -13.14 7.16
C TRP A 330 -22.73 -14.40 6.41
N LYS A 331 -23.65 -14.28 5.44
CA LYS A 331 -24.07 -15.41 4.56
C LYS A 331 -22.92 -15.91 3.65
N LEU A 332 -21.87 -15.11 3.44
CA LEU A 332 -20.69 -15.54 2.69
C LEU A 332 -19.85 -16.56 3.46
N LEU A 333 -19.74 -16.42 4.78
CA LEU A 333 -18.83 -17.24 5.58
C LEU A 333 -19.17 -18.74 5.50
N PRO A 334 -20.43 -19.19 5.66
CA PRO A 334 -20.80 -20.60 5.41
C PRO A 334 -20.41 -21.10 4.02
N LYS A 335 -20.58 -20.26 2.99
CA LYS A 335 -20.22 -20.62 1.60
C LYS A 335 -18.70 -20.79 1.45
N LEU A 336 -17.90 -19.89 2.05
CA LEU A 336 -16.44 -19.99 2.07
C LEU A 336 -15.96 -21.22 2.82
N LEU A 337 -16.51 -21.50 4.01
CA LEU A 337 -16.17 -22.69 4.79
C LEU A 337 -16.42 -23.98 4.00
N LYS A 338 -17.55 -24.06 3.29
CA LYS A 338 -17.87 -25.21 2.43
C LYS A 338 -16.90 -25.37 1.27
N GLN A 339 -16.43 -24.26 0.68
CA GLN A 339 -15.48 -24.26 -0.43
C GLN A 339 -14.01 -24.29 -0.01
N SER A 340 -13.72 -24.35 1.29
CA SER A 340 -12.34 -24.29 1.82
C SER A 340 -12.06 -25.51 2.71
N PRO A 341 -11.92 -26.72 2.14
CA PRO A 341 -11.87 -27.97 2.90
C PRO A 341 -10.62 -28.11 3.78
N LYS A 342 -9.55 -27.36 3.51
CA LYS A 342 -8.29 -27.36 4.27
C LYS A 342 -8.18 -26.22 5.27
N LEU A 343 -9.21 -25.38 5.44
CA LEU A 343 -9.15 -24.21 6.31
C LEU A 343 -8.87 -24.62 7.77
N GLN A 344 -7.84 -24.02 8.37
CA GLN A 344 -7.41 -24.31 9.74
C GLN A 344 -7.60 -23.12 10.67
N THR A 345 -7.36 -21.90 10.16
CA THR A 345 -7.43 -20.67 10.95
C THR A 345 -8.51 -19.75 10.39
N LEU A 346 -9.41 -19.32 11.26
CA LEU A 346 -10.39 -18.29 10.96
C LEU A 346 -10.12 -17.08 11.86
N ILE A 347 -9.93 -15.90 11.26
CA ILE A 347 -9.78 -14.62 11.96
C ILE A 347 -11.02 -13.79 11.68
N VAL A 348 -11.76 -13.41 12.71
CA VAL A 348 -12.99 -12.62 12.65
C VAL A 348 -12.68 -11.19 13.11
N GLN A 349 -12.88 -10.21 12.22
CA GLN A 349 -12.46 -8.81 12.43
C GLN A 349 -13.35 -8.02 13.40
N ASP A 350 -14.58 -8.49 13.61
CA ASP A 350 -15.56 -8.09 14.63
C ASP A 350 -16.76 -9.07 14.54
N LEU A 351 -17.64 -9.11 15.55
CA LEU A 351 -18.89 -9.89 15.53
C LEU A 351 -20.11 -9.04 15.20
N ASP A 352 -19.89 -7.78 14.79
CA ASP A 352 -20.95 -6.83 14.48
C ASP A 352 -21.86 -7.39 13.37
N GLY A 353 -23.17 -7.33 13.59
CA GLY A 353 -24.16 -7.81 12.61
C GLY A 353 -24.23 -9.34 12.43
N TYR A 354 -23.50 -10.16 13.21
CA TYR A 354 -23.71 -11.61 13.22
C TYR A 354 -25.04 -11.95 13.89
N THR A 355 -25.79 -12.85 13.28
CA THR A 355 -27.09 -13.33 13.76
C THR A 355 -27.08 -14.86 13.77
N SER A 356 -27.71 -15.46 14.78
CA SER A 356 -27.71 -16.91 15.02
C SER A 356 -28.52 -17.72 14.00
N ASP A 357 -29.17 -17.06 13.04
CA ASP A 357 -29.81 -17.67 11.87
C ASP A 357 -28.78 -18.14 10.82
N VAL A 358 -27.54 -17.66 10.90
CA VAL A 358 -26.44 -18.12 10.04
C VAL A 358 -25.80 -19.39 10.63
N SER A 359 -26.26 -20.55 10.15
CA SER A 359 -25.68 -21.86 10.52
C SER A 359 -24.43 -22.17 9.70
N MET A 360 -23.39 -22.68 10.38
CA MET A 360 -22.12 -23.05 9.74
C MET A 360 -22.14 -24.50 9.27
N PRO A 361 -21.54 -24.80 8.10
CA PRO A 361 -21.35 -26.18 7.70
C PRO A 361 -20.30 -26.85 8.60
N ARG A 362 -20.32 -28.19 8.61
CA ARG A 362 -19.22 -28.97 9.20
C ARG A 362 -17.90 -28.52 8.60
N ASN A 363 -17.00 -28.10 9.47
CA ASN A 363 -15.71 -27.54 9.12
C ASN A 363 -14.62 -28.10 10.05
N LYS A 364 -13.36 -27.92 9.66
CA LYS A 364 -12.18 -28.41 10.39
C LYS A 364 -11.33 -27.27 10.95
N VAL A 365 -11.94 -26.12 11.20
CA VAL A 365 -11.24 -24.97 11.77
C VAL A 365 -10.75 -25.37 13.16
N LYS A 366 -9.46 -25.18 13.39
CA LYS A 366 -8.75 -25.50 14.64
C LYS A 366 -8.47 -24.25 15.45
N SER A 367 -8.15 -23.15 14.77
CA SER A 367 -7.81 -21.88 15.40
C SER A 367 -8.84 -20.84 15.02
N LEU A 368 -9.51 -20.28 16.02
CA LEU A 368 -10.40 -19.13 15.86
C LEU A 368 -9.78 -17.93 16.56
N HIS A 369 -9.64 -16.83 15.85
CA HIS A 369 -9.15 -15.57 16.39
C HIS A 369 -10.22 -14.51 16.17
N ILE A 370 -10.61 -13.80 17.23
CA ILE A 370 -11.59 -12.72 17.18
C ILE A 370 -10.87 -11.46 17.58
N SER A 371 -10.77 -10.51 16.64
CA SER A 371 -10.16 -9.21 16.90
C SER A 371 -11.23 -8.15 17.15
N GLY A 372 -10.88 -7.10 17.88
CA GLY A 372 -11.76 -5.93 18.06
C GLY A 372 -12.94 -6.16 19.00
N PHE A 373 -12.86 -7.16 19.88
CA PHE A 373 -13.93 -7.49 20.82
C PHE A 373 -14.12 -6.36 21.85
N ARG A 374 -15.34 -5.85 21.99
CA ARG A 374 -15.68 -4.71 22.89
C ARG A 374 -16.26 -5.18 24.22
N GLY A 375 -16.69 -6.43 24.33
CA GLY A 375 -17.17 -7.03 25.57
C GLY A 375 -18.59 -6.61 25.96
N THR A 376 -19.43 -6.27 24.99
CA THR A 376 -20.86 -6.02 25.25
C THR A 376 -21.59 -7.33 25.51
N ALA A 377 -22.73 -7.28 26.22
CA ALA A 377 -23.56 -8.47 26.44
C ALA A 377 -24.02 -9.12 25.12
N GLN A 378 -24.34 -8.30 24.12
CA GLN A 378 -24.71 -8.76 22.78
C GLN A 378 -23.55 -9.50 22.10
N GLU A 379 -22.34 -8.95 22.13
CA GLU A 379 -21.16 -9.61 21.55
C GLU A 379 -20.81 -10.92 22.28
N LEU A 380 -21.04 -11.00 23.59
CA LEU A 380 -20.87 -12.25 24.36
C LEU A 380 -21.87 -13.32 23.93
N ASP A 381 -23.13 -12.97 23.72
CA ASP A 381 -24.16 -13.90 23.24
C ASP A 381 -23.88 -14.33 21.80
N GLN A 382 -23.47 -13.40 20.93
CA GLN A 382 -23.03 -13.70 19.57
C GLN A 382 -21.83 -14.64 19.57
N LEU A 383 -20.82 -14.36 20.41
CA LEU A 383 -19.64 -15.22 20.56
C LEU A 383 -20.04 -16.63 21.00
N LYS A 384 -20.94 -16.75 21.98
CA LYS A 384 -21.45 -18.05 22.44
C LYS A 384 -22.13 -18.82 21.34
N SER A 385 -23.03 -18.19 20.60
CA SER A 385 -23.69 -18.81 19.45
C SER A 385 -22.66 -19.23 18.40
N PHE A 386 -21.70 -18.36 18.10
CA PHE A 386 -20.68 -18.59 17.09
C PHE A 386 -19.76 -19.74 17.45
N LEU A 387 -19.27 -19.82 18.69
CA LEU A 387 -18.42 -20.92 19.16
C LEU A 387 -19.14 -22.27 19.11
N GLY A 388 -20.45 -22.29 19.37
CA GLY A 388 -21.27 -23.51 19.31
C GLY A 388 -21.33 -24.15 17.92
N GLU A 389 -21.04 -23.39 16.86
CA GLU A 389 -21.06 -23.87 15.47
C GLU A 389 -19.74 -24.59 15.05
N PHE A 390 -18.73 -24.64 15.93
CA PHE A 390 -17.43 -25.25 15.62
C PHE A 390 -17.09 -26.41 16.55
N GLU A 391 -16.99 -27.62 15.99
CA GLU A 391 -16.75 -28.85 16.76
C GLU A 391 -15.26 -29.19 16.96
N SER A 392 -14.35 -28.59 16.16
CA SER A 392 -12.93 -29.00 16.07
C SER A 392 -11.93 -27.95 16.59
N LEU A 393 -12.39 -26.98 17.37
CA LEU A 393 -11.52 -25.91 17.88
C LEU A 393 -10.49 -26.44 18.89
N GLU A 394 -9.23 -26.09 18.65
CA GLU A 394 -8.06 -26.35 19.49
C GLU A 394 -7.52 -25.05 20.13
N LEU A 395 -7.71 -23.91 19.47
CA LEU A 395 -7.28 -22.59 19.95
C LEU A 395 -8.38 -21.56 19.69
N VAL A 396 -8.72 -20.78 20.72
CA VAL A 396 -9.56 -19.59 20.59
C VAL A 396 -8.81 -18.40 21.19
N GLN A 397 -8.52 -17.40 20.35
CA GLN A 397 -7.89 -16.14 20.77
C GLN A 397 -8.89 -14.99 20.62
N VAL A 398 -9.00 -14.15 21.64
CA VAL A 398 -9.84 -12.94 21.61
C VAL A 398 -8.97 -11.72 21.95
N ASP A 399 -8.83 -10.82 20.99
CA ASP A 399 -8.15 -9.54 21.20
C ASP A 399 -9.16 -8.47 21.61
N VAL A 400 -8.90 -7.90 22.78
CA VAL A 400 -9.75 -6.89 23.40
C VAL A 400 -9.39 -5.50 22.90
N ALA A 401 -10.38 -4.73 22.42
CA ALA A 401 -10.14 -3.37 21.96
C ALA A 401 -9.69 -2.44 23.11
N GLN A 402 -8.50 -1.83 22.99
CA GLN A 402 -7.87 -0.98 24.05
C GLN A 402 -8.70 0.24 24.50
N ALA A 403 -9.69 0.67 23.72
CA ALA A 403 -10.51 1.85 24.01
C ALA A 403 -11.80 1.55 24.78
N SER A 404 -12.24 0.30 24.86
CA SER A 404 -13.32 -0.10 25.76
C SER A 404 -12.70 -0.41 27.11
N GLY A 405 -13.07 0.36 28.14
CA GLY A 405 -12.88 -0.06 29.53
C GLY A 405 -13.68 -1.32 29.79
N ILE A 406 -13.21 -2.46 29.30
CA ILE A 406 -13.81 -3.75 29.51
C ILE A 406 -13.79 -3.98 31.01
N THR A 407 -14.98 -4.05 31.57
CA THR A 407 -15.16 -4.29 33.00
C THR A 407 -14.49 -5.62 33.33
N MET A 408 -13.86 -5.70 34.51
CA MET A 408 -13.36 -6.98 35.05
C MET A 408 -14.43 -8.10 34.95
N GLN A 409 -15.71 -7.71 35.00
CA GLN A 409 -16.86 -8.56 34.78
C GLN A 409 -16.89 -9.18 33.38
N ALA A 410 -16.82 -8.41 32.30
CA ALA A 410 -16.83 -8.94 30.93
C ALA A 410 -15.66 -9.89 30.63
N ARG A 411 -14.49 -9.65 31.25
CA ARG A 411 -13.34 -10.58 31.19
C ARG A 411 -13.62 -11.88 31.95
N THR A 412 -14.28 -11.79 33.10
CA THR A 412 -14.70 -12.95 33.91
C THR A 412 -15.78 -13.75 33.17
N ASP A 413 -16.74 -13.07 32.56
CA ASP A 413 -17.82 -13.67 31.77
C ASP A 413 -17.26 -14.39 30.54
N LEU A 414 -16.30 -13.79 29.82
CA LEU A 414 -15.55 -14.44 28.73
C LEU A 414 -14.89 -15.74 29.19
N MET A 415 -14.15 -15.70 30.30
CA MET A 415 -13.45 -16.88 30.84
C MET A 415 -14.44 -17.97 31.28
N THR A 416 -15.59 -17.58 31.83
CA THR A 416 -16.64 -18.50 32.27
C THR A 416 -17.37 -19.14 31.08
N LEU A 417 -17.70 -18.35 30.07
CA LEU A 417 -18.38 -18.77 28.84
C LEU A 417 -17.56 -19.80 28.06
N VAL A 418 -16.26 -19.56 27.96
CA VAL A 418 -15.28 -20.44 27.32
C VAL A 418 -15.11 -21.75 28.07
N GLY A 419 -15.03 -21.72 29.40
CA GLY A 419 -14.90 -22.91 30.23
C GLY A 419 -16.08 -23.89 30.14
N VAL A 420 -17.25 -23.40 29.72
CA VAL A 420 -18.48 -24.22 29.55
C VAL A 420 -18.65 -24.73 28.12
N LEU A 421 -18.21 -23.97 27.12
CA LEU A 421 -18.53 -24.24 25.71
C LEU A 421 -17.40 -24.95 24.94
N LEU A 422 -16.15 -24.77 25.33
CA LEU A 422 -15.03 -25.32 24.57
C LEU A 422 -14.69 -26.75 25.01
N PRO A 423 -14.25 -27.62 24.07
CA PRO A 423 -13.70 -28.93 24.41
C PRO A 423 -12.57 -28.80 25.45
N SER A 424 -12.44 -29.78 26.35
CA SER A 424 -11.46 -29.78 27.44
C SER A 424 -9.98 -29.69 27.01
N LYS A 425 -9.69 -29.81 25.71
CA LYS A 425 -8.36 -29.67 25.10
C LYS A 425 -8.16 -28.35 24.34
N CYS A 426 -9.16 -27.48 24.27
CA CYS A 426 -9.06 -26.21 23.56
C CYS A 426 -8.38 -25.16 24.44
N HIS A 427 -7.31 -24.55 23.93
CA HIS A 427 -6.62 -23.46 24.60
C HIS A 427 -7.35 -22.14 24.33
N PHE A 428 -7.53 -21.33 25.37
CA PHE A 428 -8.14 -20.01 25.26
C PHE A 428 -7.16 -18.93 25.67
N LYS A 429 -7.05 -17.87 24.85
CA LYS A 429 -6.16 -16.75 25.10
C LYS A 429 -6.91 -15.43 24.91
N VAL A 430 -6.78 -14.52 25.88
CA VAL A 430 -7.28 -13.15 25.78
C VAL A 430 -6.07 -12.21 25.79
N THR A 431 -5.97 -11.35 24.80
CA THR A 431 -4.84 -10.42 24.59
C THR A 431 -5.26 -8.96 24.57
#